data_AF-A0A5A7N644-F1
#
_entry.id   AF-A0A5A7N644-F1
#
_cell.length_a   1.000
_cell.length_b   1.000
_cell.length_c   1.000
_cell.angle_alpha   90.00
_cell.angle_beta   90.00
_cell.angle_gamma   90.00
#
_symmetry.space_group_name_H-M   'P 1'
#
loop_
_entity.id
_entity.type
_entity.pdbx_description
1 polymer ?
#
loop_
_entity_poly.entity_id
_entity_poly.type
_entity_poly.pdbx_seq_one_letter_code
_entity_poly.pdbx_strand_id
1 'polypeptide(L)'
;MGPQQGPDKSYLIILAQKLGRTAGNAEFCGYDGDDIEEFIAKSMARLAKESEDRVLLAGGRVEFNAHAAFGRAEGPEKGCQSFGLAYAEAKSTLLY
;
A
#
# COMPACT_ATOMS: atom_id res chain seq x y z
N MET A 1 23.50 -10.01 23.92
CA MET A 1 22.16 -9.86 23.32
C MET A 1 22.29 -8.89 22.17
N GLY A 2 22.34 -9.39 20.93
CA GLY A 2 22.42 -8.53 19.74
C GLY A 2 21.06 -7.88 19.45
N PRO A 3 21.01 -6.70 18.82
CA PRO A 3 19.74 -6.10 18.44
C PRO A 3 19.10 -6.98 17.37
N GLN A 4 17.96 -7.58 17.69
CA GLN A 4 17.09 -8.21 16.70
C GLN A 4 16.57 -7.09 15.78
N GLN A 5 17.19 -6.96 14.61
CA GLN A 5 16.70 -6.12 13.52
C GLN A 5 15.46 -6.80 12.91
N GLY A 6 14.33 -6.75 13.61
CA GLY A 6 13.03 -6.90 12.97
C GLY A 6 12.77 -5.69 12.03
N PRO A 7 11.85 -5.80 11.06
CA PRO A 7 11.50 -4.67 10.20
C PRO A 7 11.21 -3.44 11.06
N ASP A 8 11.97 -2.38 10.84
CA ASP A 8 11.87 -1.14 11.61
C ASP A 8 10.41 -0.68 11.60
N LYS A 9 9.85 -0.31 12.76
CA LYS A 9 8.45 0.15 12.87
C LYS A 9 8.14 1.25 11.84
N SER A 10 9.14 2.05 11.49
CA SER A 10 9.07 3.08 10.46
C SER A 10 8.83 2.50 9.06
N TYR A 11 9.45 1.36 8.73
CA TYR A 11 9.32 0.73 7.42
C TYR A 11 7.89 0.24 7.15
N LEU A 12 7.26 -0.45 8.10
CA LEU A 12 5.90 -0.98 7.90
C LEU A 12 4.89 0.14 7.66
N ILE A 13 5.01 1.23 8.43
CA ILE A 13 4.17 2.41 8.28
C ILE A 13 4.38 3.05 6.90
N ILE A 14 5.63 3.29 6.50
CA ILE A 14 5.95 3.84 5.16
C ILE A 14 5.40 2.95 4.04
N LEU A 15 5.53 1.63 4.19
CA LEU A 15 5.01 0.66 3.22
C LEU A 15 3.48 0.77 3.13
N ALA A 16 2.79 0.80 4.27
CA ALA A 16 1.34 0.93 4.31
C ALA A 16 0.85 2.22 3.63
N GLN A 17 1.50 3.35 3.91
CA GLN A 17 1.19 4.64 3.30
C GLN A 17 1.33 4.59 1.76
N LYS A 18 2.43 4.02 1.26
CA LYS A 18 2.68 3.87 -0.18
C LYS A 18 1.66 2.98 -0.87
N LEU A 19 1.35 1.82 -0.27
CA LEU A 19 0.36 0.89 -0.81
C LEU A 19 -1.04 1.50 -0.78
N GLY A 20 -1.41 2.14 0.32
CA GLY A 20 -2.68 2.85 0.46
C GLY A 20 -2.82 3.94 -0.61
N ARG A 21 -1.80 4.79 -0.74
CA ARG A 21 -1.81 5.86 -1.75
C ARG A 21 -1.93 5.32 -3.16
N THR A 22 -1.24 4.22 -3.46
CA THR A 22 -1.32 3.54 -4.77
C THR A 22 -2.73 3.02 -5.04
N ALA A 23 -3.37 2.35 -4.08
CA ALA A 23 -4.74 1.86 -4.22
C ALA A 23 -5.73 3.01 -4.49
N GLY A 24 -5.65 4.09 -3.69
CA GLY A 24 -6.53 5.24 -3.86
C GLY A 24 -6.32 5.97 -5.19
N ASN A 25 -5.07 6.11 -5.64
CA ASN A 25 -4.77 6.69 -6.95
C ASN A 25 -5.33 5.83 -8.10
N ALA A 26 -5.34 4.50 -7.96
CA ALA A 26 -5.92 3.59 -8.95
C ALA A 26 -7.45 3.76 -9.04
N GLU A 27 -8.12 3.88 -7.89
CA GLU A 27 -9.55 4.21 -7.82
C GLU A 27 -9.84 5.56 -8.48
N PHE A 28 -9.06 6.60 -8.19
CA PHE A 28 -9.21 7.91 -8.83
C PHE A 28 -9.07 7.83 -10.36
N CYS A 29 -8.12 7.04 -10.84
CA CYS A 29 -7.87 6.89 -12.27
C CYS A 29 -8.84 5.94 -12.99
N GLY A 30 -9.84 5.39 -12.29
CA GLY A 30 -10.88 4.55 -12.89
C GLY A 30 -10.36 3.19 -13.36
N TYR A 31 -9.39 2.62 -12.64
CA TYR A 31 -8.95 1.24 -12.89
C TYR A 31 -10.08 0.26 -12.55
N ASP A 32 -9.98 -0.95 -13.10
CA ASP A 32 -10.96 -2.00 -12.86
C ASP A 32 -11.09 -2.33 -11.36
N GLY A 33 -12.33 -2.46 -10.89
CA GLY A 33 -12.63 -2.65 -9.48
C GLY A 33 -12.05 -3.95 -8.92
N ASP A 34 -12.11 -5.04 -9.68
CA ASP A 34 -11.59 -6.34 -9.25
C ASP A 34 -10.06 -6.29 -9.15
N ASP A 35 -9.41 -5.60 -10.09
CA ASP A 35 -7.96 -5.36 -10.07
C ASP A 35 -7.52 -4.55 -8.82
N ILE A 36 -8.30 -3.53 -8.45
CA ILE A 36 -8.04 -2.71 -7.27
C ILE A 36 -8.25 -3.53 -5.99
N GLU A 37 -9.34 -4.28 -5.90
CA GLU A 37 -9.62 -5.14 -4.74
C GLU A 37 -8.52 -6.19 -4.56
N GLU A 38 -8.06 -6.81 -5.65
CA GLU A 38 -6.94 -7.75 -5.62
C GLU A 38 -5.66 -7.09 -5.10
N PHE A 39 -5.36 -5.87 -5.57
CA PHE A 39 -4.20 -5.11 -5.11
C PHE A 39 -4.28 -4.78 -3.62
N ILE A 40 -5.46 -4.38 -3.12
CA ILE A 40 -5.68 -4.10 -1.70
C ILE A 40 -5.49 -5.37 -0.87
N ALA A 41 -6.09 -6.49 -1.29
CA ALA A 41 -5.96 -7.77 -0.59
C ALA A 41 -4.50 -8.22 -0.49
N LYS A 42 -3.74 -8.14 -1.59
CA LYS A 42 -2.31 -8.48 -1.63
C LYS A 42 -1.48 -7.51 -0.78
N SER A 43 -1.80 -6.22 -0.80
CA SER A 43 -1.15 -5.21 0.05
C SER A 43 -1.34 -5.53 1.54
N MET A 44 -2.55 -5.89 1.96
CA MET A 44 -2.84 -6.27 3.34
C MET A 44 -2.14 -7.58 3.74
N ALA A 45 -2.07 -8.55 2.84
CA ALA A 45 -1.32 -9.77 3.06
C ALA A 45 0.19 -9.48 3.22
N ARG A 46 0.75 -8.56 2.44
CA ARG A 46 2.14 -8.12 2.58
C ARG A 46 2.38 -7.46 3.92
N LEU A 47 1.53 -6.51 4.33
CA LEU A 47 1.66 -5.87 5.64
C LEU A 47 1.58 -6.87 6.80
N ALA A 48 0.72 -7.88 6.69
CA ALA A 48 0.64 -8.95 7.69
C ALA A 48 1.89 -9.85 7.70
N LYS A 49 2.48 -10.14 6.53
CA LYS A 49 3.73 -10.90 6.43
C LYS A 49 4.93 -10.17 7.03
N GLU A 50 4.95 -8.84 6.90
CA GLU A 50 6.03 -7.97 7.39
C GLU A 50 5.89 -7.61 8.89
N SER A 51 4.82 -8.02 9.57
CA SER A 51 4.56 -7.66 10.97
C SER A 51 4.11 -8.84 11.82
N GLU A 52 4.93 -9.20 12.82
CA GLU A 52 4.51 -10.13 13.88
C GLU A 52 3.76 -9.40 15.02
N ASP A 53 3.87 -8.06 15.09
CA ASP A 53 3.21 -7.22 16.09
C ASP A 53 1.81 -6.79 15.62
N ARG A 54 0.79 -7.26 16.34
CA ARG A 54 -0.62 -6.97 16.02
C ARG A 54 -0.98 -5.48 16.15
N VAL A 55 -0.33 -4.74 17.05
CA VAL A 55 -0.56 -3.31 17.22
C VAL A 55 0.06 -2.56 16.04
N LEU A 56 1.26 -2.95 15.63
CA LEU A 56 1.92 -2.35 14.47
C LEU A 56 1.15 -2.65 13.18
N LEU A 57 0.65 -3.88 13.00
CA LEU A 57 -0.23 -4.23 11.88
C LEU A 57 -1.52 -3.40 11.86
N ALA A 58 -2.15 -3.20 13.03
CA ALA A 58 -3.33 -2.35 13.14
C ALA A 58 -3.02 -0.90 12.74
N GLY A 59 -1.89 -0.35 13.21
CA GLY A 59 -1.39 0.96 12.80
C GLY A 59 -1.15 1.06 11.30
N GLY A 60 -0.50 0.06 10.71
CA GLY A 60 -0.30 -0.03 9.26
C GLY A 60 -1.63 -0.04 8.48
N ARG A 61 -2.65 -0.75 8.96
CA ARG A 61 -3.98 -0.73 8.32
C ARG A 61 -4.63 0.65 8.37
N VAL A 62 -4.51 1.37 9.48
CA VAL A 62 -5.01 2.74 9.61
C VAL A 62 -4.32 3.65 8.60
N GLU A 63 -2.99 3.58 8.53
CA GLU A 63 -2.19 4.40 7.61
C GLU A 63 -2.49 4.10 6.14
N PHE A 64 -2.64 2.81 5.79
CA PHE A 64 -3.10 2.41 4.47
C PHE A 64 -4.43 3.05 4.11
N ASN A 65 -5.43 2.92 4.97
CA ASN A 65 -6.78 3.42 4.70
C ASN A 65 -6.82 4.94 4.59
N ALA A 66 -6.09 5.65 5.44
CA ALA A 66 -5.97 7.10 5.38
C ALA A 66 -5.37 7.56 4.04
N HIS A 67 -4.30 6.89 3.59
CA HIS A 67 -3.63 7.24 2.34
C HIS A 67 -4.38 6.78 1.09
N ALA A 68 -5.16 5.71 1.17
CA ALA A 68 -6.10 5.32 0.12
C ALA A 68 -7.23 6.35 -0.03
N ALA A 69 -7.81 6.80 1.08
CA ALA A 69 -8.78 7.89 1.04
C ALA A 69 -8.19 9.17 0.44
N PHE A 70 -6.96 9.52 0.81
CA PHE A 70 -6.26 10.66 0.22
C PHE A 70 -6.01 10.47 -1.29
N GLY A 71 -5.51 9.31 -1.70
CA GLY A 71 -5.27 9.01 -3.12
C GLY A 71 -6.53 9.04 -3.96
N ARG A 72 -7.65 8.57 -3.42
CA ARG A 72 -8.97 8.66 -4.07
C ARG A 72 -9.45 10.09 -4.27
N ALA A 73 -9.11 11.00 -3.38
CA ALA A 73 -9.55 12.39 -3.44
C ALA A 73 -8.68 13.21 -4.39
N GLU A 74 -7.36 13.05 -4.29
CA GLU A 74 -6.39 13.93 -4.95
C GLU A 74 -5.82 13.32 -6.25
N GLY A 75 -5.83 12.00 -6.37
CA GLY A 75 -5.19 11.30 -7.46
C GLY A 75 -3.65 11.34 -7.43
N PRO A 76 -3.00 10.82 -8.49
CA PRO A 76 -1.55 10.83 -8.64
C PRO A 76 -1.02 12.19 -9.11
N GLU A 77 0.05 12.68 -8.50
CA GLU A 77 0.66 14.00 -8.78
C GLU A 77 1.06 14.20 -10.25
N LYS A 78 1.48 13.13 -10.93
CA LYS A 78 1.91 13.15 -12.34
C LYS A 78 0.81 12.77 -13.33
N GLY A 79 -0.44 12.68 -12.87
CA GLY A 79 -1.60 12.26 -13.66
C GLY A 79 -1.66 10.75 -13.92
N CYS A 80 -2.84 10.31 -14.37
CA CYS A 80 -3.18 8.89 -14.51
C CYS A 80 -2.36 8.13 -15.56
N GLN A 81 -1.91 8.81 -16.62
CA GLN A 81 -1.07 8.20 -17.65
C GLN A 81 0.28 7.76 -17.07
N SER A 82 0.93 8.62 -16.29
CA SER A 82 2.22 8.32 -15.65
C SER A 82 2.07 7.28 -14.53
N PHE A 83 0.92 7.29 -13.85
CA PHE A 83 0.63 6.36 -12.75
C PHE A 83 0.54 4.91 -13.19
N GLY A 84 0.06 4.62 -14.40
CA GLY A 84 -0.14 3.24 -14.84
C GLY A 84 1.12 2.38 -14.85
N LEU A 85 2.29 2.96 -15.17
CA LEU A 85 3.57 2.25 -15.09
C LEU A 85 3.93 1.92 -13.64
N ALA A 86 3.77 2.87 -12.73
CA ALA A 86 4.04 2.68 -11.30
C ALA A 86 3.07 1.68 -10.66
N TYR A 87 1.80 1.68 -11.09
CA TYR A 87 0.80 0.74 -10.61
C TYR A 87 1.10 -0.71 -11.04
N ALA A 88 1.49 -0.90 -12.31
CA ALA A 88 1.89 -2.21 -12.82
C ALA A 88 3.13 -2.74 -12.09
N GLU A 89 4.12 -1.89 -11.83
CA GLU A 89 5.31 -2.25 -11.05
C GLU A 89 4.97 -2.62 -9.60
N ALA A 90 4.08 -1.86 -8.96
CA ALA A 90 3.62 -2.15 -7.61
C ALA A 90 2.85 -3.48 -7.53
N LYS A 91 1.97 -3.78 -8.49
CA LYS A 91 1.28 -5.08 -8.61
C LYS A 91 2.28 -6.22 -8.73
N SER A 92 3.28 -6.09 -9.60
CA SER A 92 4.32 -7.11 -9.80
C SER A 92 5.11 -7.37 -8.51
N THR A 93 5.48 -6.31 -7.78
CA THR A 93 6.24 -6.42 -6.53
C THR A 93 5.45 -7.12 -5.41
N LEU A 94 4.13 -7.05 -5.42
CA LEU A 94 3.28 -7.74 -4.45
C LEU A 94 3.11 -9.25 -4.74
N LEU A 95 3.50 -9.71 -5.93
CA LEU A 95 3.42 -11.12 -6.34
C LEU A 95 4.66 -11.94 -5.96
N TYR A 96 5.72 -11.31 -5.44
CA TYR A 96 6.99 -11.93 -5.03
C TYR A 96 7.33 -11.63 -3.55
#